data_AF-A0A357HBT7-F1
#
_entry.id   AF-A0A357HBT7-F1
#
_cell.length_a   1.000
_cell.length_b   1.000
_cell.length_c   1.000
_cell.angle_alpha   90.00
_cell.angle_beta   90.00
_cell.angle_gamma   90.00
#
_symmetry.space_group_name_H-M   'P 1'
#
loop_
_entity.id
_entity.type
_entity.pdbx_description
1 polymer ?
#
loop_
_entity_poly.entity_id
_entity_poly.type
_entity_poly.pdbx_seq_one_letter_code
_entity_poly.pdbx_strand_id
1 'polypeptide(L)'
;MKIANLVKNGKKGDVVQLRGIYMGHNPTVNSNLYNAVYIADGSDYMMLYKVSPDMLKGLEEGKSVVEVSGTYSPYNGLPEVGTITSIKTVTDSSIAAPKTIELAADTKLENANINARVHIADAVVESVNVGDHDNTTITFKIGETTVPYSLYLDSRYNDISSYKTLKKGDKLPTIYSFVGINSGKIQLTYAIPDAGAVTEVSISAKADQDIAFVGGYAVKLTAEVTAPAGADKTVSWTSSDEKIATVAVAEDGSVTVTGKAAGSVTLTATANADKTKTATVQLTVADPASQTIEAAKADLKKDHTSADGSNTAIKVKGYITKVVNSKYGNFYLNDADGKGVYVYGTNLGLDLVKEGASVEVRGIATLDTSYGLELVDAEVFTDADKTVTSSAPATYSTATSFNALGFVDAGD
;
A
#
# COMPACT_ATOMS: atom_id res chain seq x y z
N MET A 1 15.53 -16.47 34.53
CA MET A 1 16.31 -15.35 35.14
C MET A 1 15.47 -14.08 35.08
N LYS A 2 15.60 -13.18 36.07
CA LYS A 2 14.96 -11.85 36.05
C LYS A 2 15.65 -10.93 35.04
N ILE A 3 14.90 -10.04 34.37
CA ILE A 3 15.42 -9.12 33.34
C ILE A 3 16.55 -8.24 33.91
N ALA A 4 16.32 -7.58 35.06
CA ALA A 4 17.34 -6.74 35.72
C ALA A 4 18.68 -7.46 35.92
N ASN A 5 18.63 -8.73 36.35
CA ASN A 5 19.84 -9.51 36.61
C ASN A 5 20.60 -9.82 35.32
N LEU A 6 19.90 -10.08 34.22
CA LEU A 6 20.52 -10.30 32.92
C LEU A 6 21.17 -9.03 32.39
N VAL A 7 20.46 -7.89 32.44
CA VAL A 7 20.99 -6.60 31.97
C VAL A 7 22.26 -6.23 32.74
N LYS A 8 22.28 -6.45 34.06
CA LYS A 8 23.40 -6.09 34.92
C LYS A 8 24.61 -7.02 34.80
N ASN A 9 24.38 -8.33 34.67
CA ASN A 9 25.45 -9.33 34.84
C ASN A 9 25.68 -10.22 33.60
N GLY A 10 24.80 -10.17 32.61
CA GLY A 10 24.87 -11.00 31.42
C GLY A 10 26.03 -10.65 30.51
N LYS A 11 26.55 -11.65 29.82
CA LYS A 11 27.57 -11.51 28.78
C LYS A 11 26.96 -11.79 27.41
N LYS A 12 27.44 -11.09 26.40
CA LYS A 12 27.05 -11.34 25.01
C LYS A 12 27.35 -12.80 24.66
N GLY A 13 26.35 -13.51 24.12
CA GLY A 13 26.44 -14.92 23.80
C GLY A 13 25.85 -15.85 24.86
N ASP A 14 25.50 -15.35 26.05
CA ASP A 14 24.86 -16.17 27.07
C ASP A 14 23.53 -16.73 26.56
N VAL A 15 23.35 -18.04 26.71
CA VAL A 15 22.06 -18.69 26.49
C VAL A 15 21.17 -18.35 27.68
N VAL A 16 20.01 -17.77 27.40
CA VAL A 16 19.14 -17.23 28.43
C VAL A 16 17.75 -17.81 28.35
N GLN A 17 17.17 -17.95 29.53
CA GLN A 17 15.74 -18.13 29.70
C GLN A 17 15.23 -17.03 30.64
N LEU A 18 14.37 -16.15 30.13
CA LEU A 18 13.84 -15.00 30.84
C LEU A 18 12.32 -15.03 30.83
N ARG A 19 11.71 -14.45 31.86
CA ARG A 19 10.26 -14.28 31.95
C ARG A 19 9.92 -12.81 32.03
N GLY A 20 8.81 -12.45 31.42
CA GLY A 20 8.26 -11.10 31.44
C GLY A 20 6.86 -11.09 30.85
N ILE A 21 6.14 -10.00 31.03
CA ILE A 21 4.86 -9.74 30.39
C ILE A 21 5.12 -9.20 28.99
N TYR A 22 4.42 -9.73 28.00
CA TYR A 22 4.47 -9.26 26.62
C TYR A 22 3.93 -7.83 26.50
N MET A 23 4.72 -6.92 25.92
CA MET A 23 4.45 -5.48 25.88
C MET A 23 4.22 -4.92 24.48
N GLY A 24 4.12 -5.79 23.48
CA GLY A 24 3.89 -5.40 22.10
C GLY A 24 5.14 -5.59 21.24
N HIS A 25 5.06 -5.12 20.00
CA HIS A 25 6.12 -5.22 19.00
C HIS A 25 6.09 -4.02 18.06
N ASN A 26 7.12 -3.88 17.22
CA ASN A 26 7.13 -2.83 16.21
C ASN A 26 5.95 -2.99 15.21
N PRO A 27 5.38 -1.90 14.67
CA PRO A 27 4.14 -1.96 13.86
C PRO A 27 4.21 -2.84 12.60
N THR A 28 5.34 -2.81 11.90
CA THR A 28 5.46 -3.44 10.56
C THR A 28 6.34 -4.68 10.59
N VAL A 29 5.86 -5.80 10.04
CA VAL A 29 6.69 -6.99 9.81
C VAL A 29 7.69 -6.68 8.69
N ASN A 30 8.98 -6.97 8.92
CA ASN A 30 10.03 -6.85 7.92
C ASN A 30 10.68 -8.21 7.68
N SER A 31 10.74 -8.64 6.42
CA SER A 31 11.35 -9.93 6.05
C SER A 31 10.76 -11.12 6.85
N ASN A 32 9.44 -11.11 7.04
CA ASN A 32 8.67 -12.09 7.84
C ASN A 32 9.03 -12.14 9.33
N LEU A 33 9.68 -11.10 9.86
CA LEU A 33 10.07 -11.00 11.27
C LEU A 33 9.63 -9.66 11.87
N TYR A 34 9.33 -9.66 13.15
CA TYR A 34 9.35 -8.46 13.97
C TYR A 34 10.77 -8.21 14.44
N ASN A 35 11.32 -7.03 14.14
CA ASN A 35 12.67 -6.68 14.56
C ASN A 35 12.73 -6.28 16.04
N ALA A 36 11.62 -5.84 16.61
CA ALA A 36 11.55 -5.54 18.04
C ALA A 36 10.24 -6.08 18.62
N VAL A 37 10.36 -6.97 19.60
CA VAL A 37 9.28 -7.40 20.49
C VAL A 37 9.70 -7.03 21.91
N TYR A 38 8.79 -6.54 22.73
CA TYR A 38 9.12 -6.08 24.07
C TYR A 38 8.49 -6.97 25.13
N ILE A 39 9.25 -7.23 26.19
CA ILE A 39 8.74 -7.84 27.42
C ILE A 39 9.20 -7.03 28.63
N ALA A 40 8.44 -7.10 29.72
CA ALA A 40 8.73 -6.36 30.95
C ALA A 40 8.53 -7.20 32.22
N ASP A 41 9.30 -6.88 33.24
CA ASP A 41 9.08 -7.30 34.62
C ASP A 41 9.13 -6.04 35.49
N GLY A 42 7.98 -5.46 35.79
CA GLY A 42 7.91 -4.15 36.43
C GLY A 42 8.44 -3.02 35.54
N SER A 43 9.53 -2.38 35.98
CA SER A 43 10.22 -1.32 35.23
C SER A 43 11.37 -1.85 34.37
N ASP A 44 11.69 -3.14 34.46
CA ASP A 44 12.79 -3.73 33.71
C ASP A 44 12.28 -4.26 32.37
N TYR A 45 12.66 -3.58 31.29
CA TYR A 45 12.27 -3.95 29.93
C TYR A 45 13.40 -4.65 29.18
N MET A 46 13.02 -5.57 28.29
CA MET A 46 13.93 -6.24 27.37
C MET A 46 13.35 -6.23 25.96
N MET A 47 14.18 -5.92 24.98
CA MET A 47 13.86 -6.12 23.57
C MET A 47 14.26 -7.53 23.14
N LEU A 48 13.39 -8.18 22.38
CA LEU A 48 13.66 -9.43 21.67
C LEU A 48 13.82 -9.09 20.19
N TYR A 49 14.98 -9.45 19.64
CA TYR A 49 15.35 -9.13 18.26
C TYR A 49 15.02 -10.29 17.32
N LYS A 50 14.42 -9.97 16.16
CA LYS A 50 14.07 -10.91 15.08
C LYS A 50 13.18 -12.07 15.54
N VAL A 51 11.95 -11.75 15.90
CA VAL A 51 10.93 -12.72 16.34
C VAL A 51 9.97 -13.05 15.19
N SER A 52 9.70 -14.34 15.00
CA SER A 52 8.67 -14.78 14.05
C SER A 52 7.27 -14.44 14.55
N PRO A 53 6.37 -13.90 13.70
CA PRO A 53 4.98 -13.64 14.06
C PRO A 53 4.25 -14.85 14.67
N ASP A 54 4.59 -16.06 14.24
CA ASP A 54 3.98 -17.31 14.75
C ASP A 54 4.22 -17.50 16.26
N MET A 55 5.34 -17.02 16.79
CA MET A 55 5.68 -17.12 18.22
C MET A 55 4.84 -16.18 19.09
N LEU A 56 4.12 -15.22 18.50
CA LEU A 56 3.32 -14.22 19.22
C LEU A 56 1.81 -14.51 19.15
N LYS A 57 1.41 -15.57 18.43
CA LYS A 57 0.00 -15.93 18.27
C LYS A 57 -0.68 -16.17 19.63
N GLY A 58 -1.79 -15.49 19.86
CA GLY A 58 -2.59 -15.62 21.07
C GLY A 58 -2.03 -14.91 22.31
N LEU A 59 -0.94 -14.14 22.17
CA LEU A 59 -0.46 -13.29 23.26
C LEU A 59 -1.30 -12.01 23.36
N GLU A 60 -1.66 -11.64 24.57
CA GLU A 60 -2.32 -10.39 24.91
C GLU A 60 -1.30 -9.40 25.49
N GLU A 61 -1.17 -8.26 24.82
CA GLU A 61 -0.31 -7.17 25.26
C GLU A 61 -0.68 -6.68 26.67
N GLY A 62 0.34 -6.47 27.50
CA GLY A 62 0.20 -6.04 28.90
C GLY A 62 -0.31 -7.13 29.85
N LYS A 63 -0.62 -8.34 29.37
CA LYS A 63 -1.24 -9.40 30.18
C LYS A 63 -0.51 -10.73 30.13
N SER A 64 -0.13 -11.21 28.94
CA SER A 64 0.47 -12.53 28.78
C SER A 64 1.86 -12.57 29.39
N VAL A 65 2.04 -13.37 30.44
CA VAL A 65 3.37 -13.71 30.97
C VAL A 65 3.99 -14.77 30.06
N VAL A 66 5.18 -14.46 29.53
CA VAL A 66 5.90 -15.34 28.61
C VAL A 66 7.25 -15.75 29.18
N GLU A 67 7.65 -16.99 28.91
CA GLU A 67 9.01 -17.49 29.05
C GLU A 67 9.67 -17.51 27.67
N VAL A 68 10.81 -16.83 27.57
CA VAL A 68 11.57 -16.63 26.34
C VAL A 68 12.90 -17.34 26.46
N SER A 69 13.25 -18.12 25.44
CA SER A 69 14.57 -18.75 25.28
C SER A 69 15.31 -18.17 24.08
N GLY A 70 16.56 -17.76 24.28
CA GLY A 70 17.40 -17.18 23.23
C GLY A 70 18.82 -16.90 23.68
N THR A 71 19.46 -15.94 23.04
CA THR A 71 20.85 -15.55 23.32
C THR A 71 20.95 -14.07 23.64
N TYR A 72 21.49 -13.72 24.81
CA TYR A 72 21.72 -12.33 25.17
C TYR A 72 22.73 -11.70 24.22
N SER A 73 22.33 -10.65 23.51
CA SER A 73 23.05 -10.12 22.36
C SER A 73 23.08 -8.59 22.35
N PRO A 74 23.44 -7.91 23.45
CA PRO A 74 23.35 -6.45 23.53
C PRO A 74 24.07 -5.77 22.35
N TYR A 75 23.44 -4.73 21.80
CA TYR A 75 23.88 -4.05 20.58
C TYR A 75 23.86 -2.53 20.76
N ASN A 76 25.02 -1.88 20.60
CA ASN A 76 25.15 -0.41 20.67
C ASN A 76 24.49 0.25 21.90
N GLY A 77 24.56 -0.40 23.07
CA GLY A 77 23.94 0.09 24.31
C GLY A 77 22.48 -0.32 24.52
N LEU A 78 21.88 -1.02 23.56
CA LEU A 78 20.56 -1.63 23.66
C LEU A 78 20.67 -3.02 24.30
N PRO A 79 20.07 -3.26 25.46
CA PRO A 79 19.91 -4.61 25.99
C PRO A 79 18.91 -5.36 25.10
N GLU A 80 19.35 -6.47 24.50
CA GLU A 80 18.50 -7.28 23.64
C GLU A 80 18.80 -8.77 23.77
N VAL A 81 17.78 -9.59 23.53
CA VAL A 81 17.91 -11.03 23.34
C VAL A 81 17.63 -11.35 21.88
N GLY A 82 18.61 -11.94 21.20
CA GLY A 82 18.51 -12.40 19.82
C GLY A 82 18.43 -13.93 19.74
N THR A 83 18.43 -14.45 18.51
CA THR A 83 18.39 -15.91 18.24
C THR A 83 17.28 -16.58 19.04
N ILE A 84 16.08 -16.01 18.97
CA ILE A 84 14.92 -16.49 19.73
C ILE A 84 14.54 -17.88 19.24
N THR A 85 14.56 -18.84 20.16
CA THR A 85 14.24 -20.24 19.88
C THR A 85 12.84 -20.60 20.35
N SER A 86 12.32 -19.89 21.37
CA SER A 86 11.01 -20.15 21.92
C SER A 86 10.45 -18.95 22.68
N ILE A 87 9.15 -18.72 22.54
CA ILE A 87 8.32 -17.88 23.39
C ILE A 87 7.11 -18.74 23.78
N LYS A 88 6.86 -18.89 25.08
CA LYS A 88 5.74 -19.69 25.60
C LYS A 88 4.99 -18.93 26.67
N THR A 89 3.68 -18.95 26.63
CA THR A 89 2.85 -18.45 27.73
C THR A 89 3.05 -19.34 28.96
N VAL A 90 3.27 -18.73 30.12
CA VAL A 90 3.43 -19.40 31.41
C VAL A 90 2.61 -18.71 32.49
N THR A 91 2.39 -19.36 33.62
CA THR A 91 1.86 -18.72 34.83
C THR A 91 3.01 -18.44 35.78
N ASP A 92 3.25 -17.16 36.11
CA ASP A 92 4.27 -16.76 37.08
C ASP A 92 3.84 -15.45 37.74
N SER A 93 3.25 -15.55 38.94
CA SER A 93 2.78 -14.39 39.70
C SER A 93 3.90 -13.55 40.30
N SER A 94 5.16 -13.96 40.16
CA SER A 94 6.31 -13.18 40.62
C SER A 94 6.75 -12.11 39.62
N ILE A 95 6.21 -12.13 38.40
CA ILE A 95 6.45 -11.11 37.38
C ILE A 95 5.59 -9.89 37.71
N ALA A 96 6.25 -8.76 37.94
CA ALA A 96 5.58 -7.52 38.31
C ALA A 96 4.87 -6.89 37.10
N ALA A 97 3.72 -6.26 37.35
CA ALA A 97 2.98 -5.54 36.33
C ALA A 97 3.86 -4.46 35.66
N PRO A 98 3.81 -4.32 34.33
CA PRO A 98 4.67 -3.39 33.60
C PRO A 98 4.37 -1.95 33.97
N LYS A 99 5.41 -1.11 34.07
CA LYS A 99 5.23 0.34 34.25
C LYS A 99 5.45 1.05 32.92
N THR A 100 4.41 1.68 32.40
CA THR A 100 4.50 2.59 31.25
C THR A 100 4.89 3.98 31.73
N ILE A 101 5.76 4.65 30.98
CA ILE A 101 6.10 6.04 31.20
C ILE A 101 5.03 6.89 30.52
N GLU A 102 4.22 7.59 31.30
CA GLU A 102 3.32 8.63 30.79
C GLU A 102 4.16 9.87 30.46
N LEU A 103 4.36 10.16 29.18
CA LEU A 103 5.21 11.28 28.77
C LEU A 103 4.53 12.60 29.09
N ALA A 104 5.17 13.42 29.91
CA ALA A 104 4.74 14.76 30.28
C ALA A 104 5.84 15.79 30.00
N ALA A 105 5.53 17.08 30.14
CA ALA A 105 6.51 18.15 30.04
C ALA A 105 7.74 17.87 30.93
N ASP A 106 8.93 18.08 30.38
CA ASP A 106 10.23 17.90 31.05
C ASP A 106 10.51 16.48 31.64
N THR A 107 9.72 15.47 31.26
CA THR A 107 10.05 14.06 31.52
C THR A 107 11.44 13.74 30.98
N LYS A 108 12.32 13.23 31.84
CA LYS A 108 13.68 12.86 31.46
C LYS A 108 13.70 11.44 30.91
N LEU A 109 14.14 11.29 29.67
CA LEU A 109 14.47 9.99 29.08
C LEU A 109 15.98 9.79 29.15
N GLU A 110 16.41 8.82 29.95
CA GLU A 110 17.80 8.52 30.24
C GLU A 110 18.12 7.03 30.05
N ASN A 111 19.39 6.64 30.22
CA ASN A 111 19.82 5.25 29.98
C ASN A 111 19.06 4.22 30.84
N ALA A 112 18.54 4.63 32.00
CA ALA A 112 17.72 3.76 32.84
C ALA A 112 16.35 3.42 32.21
N ASN A 113 15.91 4.18 31.19
CA ASN A 113 14.63 3.98 30.53
C ASN A 113 14.74 3.19 29.22
N ILE A 114 15.93 2.75 28.79
CA ILE A 114 16.07 2.01 27.52
C ILE A 114 15.14 0.80 27.49
N ASN A 115 14.49 0.59 26.34
CA ASN A 115 13.39 -0.36 26.08
C ASN A 115 12.09 -0.08 26.84
N ALA A 116 12.02 0.89 27.74
CA ALA A 116 10.78 1.18 28.45
C ALA A 116 9.71 1.66 27.48
N ARG A 117 8.48 1.21 27.73
CA ARG A 117 7.31 1.68 27.00
C ARG A 117 6.95 3.09 27.47
N VAL A 118 6.63 3.93 26.49
CA VAL A 118 6.23 5.32 26.70
C VAL A 118 4.86 5.50 26.07
N HIS A 119 3.94 6.11 26.80
CA HIS A 119 2.67 6.58 26.27
C HIS A 119 2.79 8.08 25.97
N ILE A 120 2.38 8.47 24.77
CA ILE A 120 2.50 9.82 24.25
C ILE A 120 1.09 10.29 23.91
N ALA A 121 0.57 11.21 24.71
CA ALA A 121 -0.72 11.85 24.51
C ALA A 121 -0.53 13.37 24.50
N ASP A 122 -1.48 14.09 23.88
CA ASP A 122 -1.50 15.56 23.84
C ASP A 122 -0.22 16.22 23.33
N ALA A 123 0.51 15.51 22.48
CA ALA A 123 1.74 16.00 21.87
C ALA A 123 1.42 16.94 20.69
N VAL A 124 2.17 18.03 20.61
CA VAL A 124 2.09 19.02 19.53
C VAL A 124 3.37 18.97 18.71
N VAL A 125 3.23 18.80 17.40
CA VAL A 125 4.36 18.70 16.47
C VAL A 125 5.07 20.05 16.36
N GLU A 126 6.40 20.04 16.44
CA GLU A 126 7.27 21.20 16.20
C GLU A 126 7.92 21.15 14.81
N SER A 127 8.30 19.95 14.36
CA SER A 127 8.83 19.72 13.01
C SER A 127 8.73 18.26 12.60
N VAL A 128 8.69 18.02 11.29
CA VAL A 128 8.82 16.70 10.68
C VAL A 128 9.99 16.75 9.69
N ASN A 129 10.92 15.82 9.81
CA ASN A 129 12.07 15.68 8.94
C ASN A 129 12.06 14.28 8.32
N VAL A 130 11.89 14.19 7.00
CA VAL A 130 12.00 12.95 6.24
C VAL A 130 13.42 12.85 5.68
N GLY A 131 14.19 11.90 6.18
CA GLY A 131 15.55 11.63 5.76
C GLY A 131 15.64 10.48 4.76
N ASP A 132 16.84 9.90 4.66
CA ASP A 132 17.13 8.80 3.74
C ASP A 132 16.22 7.59 3.97
N HIS A 133 15.90 6.88 2.88
CA HIS A 133 15.03 5.69 2.90
C HIS A 133 13.68 5.96 3.57
N ASP A 134 13.17 7.19 3.49
CA ASP A 134 11.92 7.62 4.09
C ASP A 134 11.87 7.60 5.63
N ASN A 135 13.00 7.41 6.30
CA ASN A 135 13.04 7.46 7.76
C ASN A 135 12.59 8.85 8.24
N THR A 136 11.64 8.89 9.15
CA THR A 136 10.95 10.13 9.52
C THR A 136 11.24 10.46 10.99
N THR A 137 11.76 11.65 11.26
CA THR A 137 11.94 12.17 12.61
C THR A 137 10.91 13.24 12.88
N ILE A 138 10.10 13.06 13.93
CA ILE A 138 9.12 14.03 14.41
C ILE A 138 9.67 14.64 15.69
N THR A 139 9.85 15.95 15.68
CA THR A 139 10.13 16.71 16.90
C THR A 139 8.81 17.23 17.44
N PHE A 140 8.53 17.03 18.72
CA PHE A 140 7.26 17.42 19.33
C PHE A 140 7.42 17.90 20.78
N LYS A 141 6.39 18.56 21.30
CA LYS A 141 6.30 19.03 22.68
C LYS A 141 5.06 18.45 23.36
N ILE A 142 5.13 18.30 24.67
CA ILE A 142 3.98 18.07 25.54
C ILE A 142 3.93 19.21 26.54
N GLY A 143 2.79 19.88 26.65
CA GLY A 143 2.64 21.09 27.47
C GLY A 143 3.67 22.18 27.10
N GLU A 144 4.09 22.95 28.10
CA GLU A 144 5.07 24.04 27.95
C GLU A 144 6.53 23.60 28.13
N THR A 145 6.91 22.40 27.64
CA THR A 145 8.29 21.90 27.75
C THR A 145 9.30 22.80 27.05
N THR A 146 10.47 22.99 27.70
CA THR A 146 11.58 23.79 27.16
C THR A 146 12.44 23.04 26.15
N VAL A 147 12.48 21.70 26.25
CA VAL A 147 13.23 20.82 25.36
C VAL A 147 12.25 19.90 24.63
N PRO A 148 12.16 19.96 23.29
CA PRO A 148 11.32 19.06 22.51
C PRO A 148 11.81 17.60 22.58
N TYR A 149 10.88 16.66 22.46
CA TYR A 149 11.15 15.25 22.28
C TYR A 149 11.36 14.91 20.81
N SER A 150 12.07 13.81 20.55
CA SER A 150 12.32 13.28 19.21
C SER A 150 11.77 11.87 19.08
N LEU A 151 10.88 11.66 18.10
CA LEU A 151 10.37 10.38 17.65
C LEU A 151 10.98 10.05 16.29
N TYR A 152 11.88 9.07 16.27
CA TYR A 152 12.55 8.57 15.09
C TYR A 152 11.84 7.30 14.57
N LEU A 153 11.27 7.36 13.38
CA LEU A 153 10.53 6.27 12.76
C LEU A 153 11.33 5.72 11.58
N ASP A 154 11.89 4.53 11.75
CA ASP A 154 12.47 3.77 10.64
C ASP A 154 11.34 3.24 9.76
N SER A 155 11.37 3.56 8.46
CA SER A 155 10.31 3.25 7.49
C SER A 155 10.09 1.75 7.30
N ARG A 156 11.10 0.93 7.63
CA ARG A 156 11.02 -0.53 7.52
C ARG A 156 10.19 -1.17 8.61
N TYR A 157 10.02 -0.48 9.74
CA TYR A 157 9.45 -1.06 10.97
C TYR A 157 8.21 -0.32 11.46
N ASN A 158 7.88 0.81 10.84
CA ASN A 158 6.76 1.68 11.18
C ASN A 158 5.88 1.94 9.96
N ASP A 159 4.58 2.11 10.16
CA ASP A 159 3.75 2.85 9.19
C ASP A 159 3.95 4.35 9.43
N ILE A 160 4.56 5.00 8.46
CA ILE A 160 4.96 6.41 8.53
C ILE A 160 4.05 7.31 7.69
N SER A 161 3.07 6.75 6.98
CA SER A 161 2.33 7.42 5.92
C SER A 161 1.60 8.67 6.42
N SER A 162 0.91 8.54 7.56
CA SER A 162 0.18 9.63 8.22
C SER A 162 1.09 10.63 8.95
N TYR A 163 2.30 10.21 9.33
CA TYR A 163 3.21 11.05 10.10
C TYR A 163 4.01 12.02 9.22
N LYS A 164 4.29 11.64 7.96
CA LYS A 164 5.03 12.49 7.01
C LYS A 164 4.29 13.78 6.64
N THR A 165 2.97 13.79 6.74
CA THR A 165 2.13 14.91 6.32
C THR A 165 1.85 15.91 7.44
N LEU A 166 2.21 15.56 8.68
CA LEU A 166 2.06 16.44 9.84
C LEU A 166 2.93 17.69 9.71
N LYS A 167 2.44 18.79 10.26
CA LYS A 167 3.05 20.11 10.24
C LYS A 167 3.18 20.65 11.65
N LYS A 168 4.02 21.68 11.81
CA LYS A 168 4.15 22.38 13.08
C LYS A 168 2.79 22.88 13.57
N GLY A 169 2.46 22.59 14.83
CA GLY A 169 1.18 22.92 15.46
C GLY A 169 0.14 21.81 15.36
N ASP A 170 0.33 20.80 14.51
CA ASP A 170 -0.58 19.66 14.46
C ASP A 170 -0.50 18.84 15.74
N LYS A 171 -1.62 18.23 16.12
CA LYS A 171 -1.63 17.21 17.17
C LYS A 171 -0.98 15.94 16.63
N LEU A 172 0.01 15.42 17.35
CA LEU A 172 0.50 14.07 17.12
C LEU A 172 -0.59 13.08 17.60
N PRO A 173 -0.86 11.99 16.87
CA PRO A 173 -1.76 10.95 17.34
C PRO A 173 -1.32 10.39 18.70
N THR A 174 -2.28 10.01 19.54
CA THR A 174 -1.97 9.31 20.80
C THR A 174 -1.41 7.92 20.48
N ILE A 175 -0.19 7.66 20.94
CA ILE A 175 0.58 6.47 20.59
C ILE A 175 1.34 5.93 21.79
N TYR A 176 1.65 4.64 21.72
CA TYR A 176 2.76 4.06 22.46
C TYR A 176 4.03 4.08 21.61
N SER A 177 5.15 4.24 22.30
CA SER A 177 6.50 4.16 21.76
C SER A 177 7.40 3.42 22.74
N PHE A 178 8.67 3.26 22.37
CA PHE A 178 9.69 2.68 23.22
C PHE A 178 10.93 3.55 23.17
N VAL A 179 11.61 3.65 24.31
CA VAL A 179 12.88 4.36 24.41
C VAL A 179 13.97 3.51 23.76
N GLY A 180 14.50 3.97 22.63
CA GLY A 180 15.65 3.40 21.96
C GLY A 180 16.92 4.21 22.20
N ILE A 181 18.05 3.61 21.82
CA ILE A 181 19.34 4.29 21.75
C ILE A 181 19.99 4.00 20.41
N ASN A 182 20.51 5.04 19.76
CA ASN A 182 21.31 4.89 18.54
C ASN A 182 22.50 5.85 18.60
N SER A 183 23.71 5.30 18.49
CA SER A 183 24.96 6.07 18.50
C SER A 183 25.06 7.05 19.68
N GLY A 184 24.59 6.61 20.87
CA GLY A 184 24.61 7.41 22.10
C GLY A 184 23.44 8.39 22.26
N LYS A 185 22.53 8.50 21.28
CA LYS A 185 21.34 9.36 21.36
C LYS A 185 20.14 8.55 21.82
N ILE A 186 19.52 9.00 22.90
CA ILE A 186 18.22 8.49 23.37
C ILE A 186 17.12 9.10 22.52
N GLN A 187 16.23 8.25 22.02
CA GLN A 187 15.13 8.65 21.16
C GLN A 187 13.96 7.69 21.30
N LEU A 188 12.78 8.12 20.88
CA LEU A 188 11.59 7.27 20.77
C LEU A 188 11.58 6.64 19.37
N THR A 189 11.34 5.33 19.23
CA THR A 189 11.65 4.61 17.96
C THR A 189 10.47 4.02 17.19
N TYR A 190 9.29 3.96 17.81
CA TYR A 190 8.11 3.36 17.21
C TYR A 190 6.86 4.20 17.45
N ALA A 191 5.89 4.12 16.55
CA ALA A 191 4.59 4.74 16.72
C ALA A 191 3.50 3.67 16.61
N ILE A 192 3.02 3.21 17.76
CA ILE A 192 1.97 2.20 17.87
C ILE A 192 0.70 2.93 18.29
N PRO A 193 -0.34 3.03 17.44
CA PRO A 193 -1.58 3.69 17.79
C PRO A 193 -2.17 3.15 19.10
N ASP A 194 -2.54 4.04 20.02
CA ASP A 194 -3.34 3.64 21.16
C ASP A 194 -4.79 3.42 20.70
N ALA A 195 -5.17 2.15 20.49
CA ALA A 195 -6.52 1.78 20.11
C ALA A 195 -7.58 2.19 21.15
N GLY A 196 -7.19 2.36 22.42
CA GLY A 196 -8.06 2.88 23.48
C GLY A 196 -8.27 4.39 23.42
N ALA A 197 -7.39 5.14 22.76
CA ALA A 197 -7.50 6.58 22.59
C ALA A 197 -8.37 6.99 21.39
N VAL A 198 -8.69 6.05 20.49
CA VAL A 198 -9.61 6.31 19.38
C VAL A 198 -11.02 6.48 19.95
N THR A 199 -11.52 7.72 19.92
CA THR A 199 -12.84 8.09 20.44
C THR A 199 -13.86 8.34 19.35
N GLU A 200 -13.41 8.62 18.13
CA GLU A 200 -14.26 8.91 16.98
C GLU A 200 -14.06 7.87 15.87
N VAL A 201 -15.15 7.60 15.15
CA VAL A 201 -15.10 6.81 13.92
C VAL A 201 -14.72 7.72 12.76
N SER A 202 -13.76 7.29 11.96
CA SER A 202 -13.43 7.89 10.67
C SER A 202 -13.30 6.82 9.60
N ILE A 203 -13.57 7.20 8.35
CA ILE A 203 -13.50 6.31 7.20
C ILE A 203 -12.83 7.03 6.04
N SER A 204 -11.98 6.31 5.31
CA SER A 204 -11.47 6.72 4.00
C SER A 204 -11.80 5.66 2.96
N ALA A 205 -11.86 6.05 1.69
CA ALA A 205 -12.17 5.16 0.59
C ALA A 205 -11.39 5.58 -0.66
N LYS A 206 -10.95 4.59 -1.46
CA LYS A 206 -10.29 4.80 -2.75
C LYS A 206 -10.61 3.67 -3.72
N ALA A 207 -10.59 3.98 -5.02
CA ALA A 207 -10.53 3.00 -6.08
C ALA A 207 -9.08 2.77 -6.51
N ASP A 208 -8.80 1.61 -7.08
CA ASP A 208 -7.55 1.37 -7.80
C ASP A 208 -7.53 2.03 -9.19
N GLN A 209 -8.70 2.39 -9.74
CA GLN A 209 -8.89 3.11 -11.00
C GLN A 209 -10.07 4.08 -10.92
N ASP A 210 -9.96 5.22 -11.61
CA ASP A 210 -11.03 6.24 -11.67
C ASP A 210 -12.07 5.97 -12.78
N ILE A 211 -11.83 4.95 -13.61
CA ILE A 211 -12.68 4.55 -14.74
C ILE A 211 -13.02 3.06 -14.71
N ALA A 212 -14.28 2.74 -14.98
CA ALA A 212 -14.77 1.38 -15.23
C ALA A 212 -15.40 1.28 -16.63
N PHE A 213 -15.64 0.06 -17.11
CA PHE A 213 -16.26 -0.17 -18.42
C PHE A 213 -17.55 -0.96 -18.30
N VAL A 214 -18.50 -0.66 -19.19
CA VAL A 214 -19.71 -1.48 -19.35
C VAL A 214 -19.32 -2.91 -19.71
N GLY A 215 -19.73 -3.88 -18.88
CA GLY A 215 -19.44 -5.30 -19.09
C GLY A 215 -17.96 -5.70 -19.03
N GLY A 216 -17.07 -4.79 -18.60
CA GLY A 216 -15.62 -4.98 -18.59
C GLY A 216 -15.01 -5.36 -17.24
N TYR A 217 -13.75 -4.99 -17.06
CA TYR A 217 -12.94 -5.28 -15.86
C TYR A 217 -13.51 -4.61 -14.61
N ALA A 218 -13.49 -5.34 -13.50
CA ALA A 218 -14.00 -4.85 -12.23
C ALA A 218 -12.97 -3.96 -11.52
N VAL A 219 -13.36 -2.73 -11.19
CA VAL A 219 -12.56 -1.80 -10.37
C VAL A 219 -12.59 -2.26 -8.92
N LYS A 220 -11.45 -2.28 -8.24
CA LYS A 220 -11.38 -2.66 -6.83
C LYS A 220 -11.50 -1.42 -5.95
N LEU A 221 -12.37 -1.52 -4.95
CA LEU A 221 -12.49 -0.49 -3.92
C LEU A 221 -11.79 -0.95 -2.65
N THR A 222 -11.17 0.00 -1.97
CA THR A 222 -10.67 -0.20 -0.62
C THR A 222 -11.21 0.90 0.27
N ALA A 223 -11.63 0.53 1.47
CA ALA A 223 -12.01 1.48 2.50
C ALA A 223 -11.33 1.09 3.82
N GLU A 224 -10.96 2.09 4.60
CA GLU A 224 -10.28 1.92 5.87
C GLU A 224 -11.06 2.66 6.96
N VAL A 225 -11.47 1.92 8.00
CA VAL A 225 -12.20 2.44 9.16
C VAL A 225 -11.29 2.49 10.36
N THR A 226 -11.10 3.70 10.90
CA THR A 226 -10.51 3.90 12.23
C THR A 226 -11.66 4.05 13.22
N ALA A 227 -11.69 3.21 14.25
CA ALA A 227 -12.76 3.18 15.25
C ALA A 227 -12.23 2.68 16.61
N PRO A 228 -12.95 2.97 17.72
CA PRO A 228 -12.58 2.52 19.06
C PRO A 228 -12.34 1.01 19.16
N ALA A 229 -11.55 0.59 20.15
CA ALA A 229 -11.29 -0.83 20.40
C ALA A 229 -12.61 -1.62 20.58
N GLY A 230 -12.75 -2.72 19.84
CA GLY A 230 -13.95 -3.57 19.86
C GLY A 230 -15.11 -3.11 18.98
N ALA A 231 -15.02 -1.95 18.31
CA ALA A 231 -16.03 -1.48 17.37
C ALA A 231 -16.00 -2.27 16.03
N ASP A 232 -17.14 -2.31 15.35
CA ASP A 232 -17.29 -2.94 14.03
C ASP A 232 -16.58 -2.11 12.93
N LYS A 233 -15.42 -2.58 12.47
CA LYS A 233 -14.62 -1.92 11.44
C LYS A 233 -15.03 -2.26 10.00
N THR A 234 -16.15 -2.96 9.81
CA THR A 234 -16.63 -3.29 8.46
C THR A 234 -17.31 -2.09 7.79
N VAL A 235 -17.43 -2.16 6.45
CA VAL A 235 -17.95 -1.10 5.61
C VAL A 235 -19.11 -1.63 4.77
N SER A 236 -20.14 -0.81 4.60
CA SER A 236 -21.21 -1.05 3.62
C SER A 236 -21.04 -0.09 2.44
N TRP A 237 -21.30 -0.57 1.22
CA TRP A 237 -21.15 0.20 0.00
C TRP A 237 -22.47 0.41 -0.71
N THR A 238 -22.67 1.60 -1.27
CA THR A 238 -23.82 1.92 -2.13
C THR A 238 -23.37 2.63 -3.39
N SER A 239 -24.12 2.43 -4.48
CA SER A 239 -23.99 3.21 -5.71
C SER A 239 -25.07 4.28 -5.76
N SER A 240 -24.73 5.49 -6.19
CA SER A 240 -25.73 6.54 -6.45
C SER A 240 -26.65 6.22 -7.64
N ASP A 241 -26.20 5.36 -8.56
CA ASP A 241 -27.04 4.81 -9.62
C ASP A 241 -26.62 3.37 -10.00
N GLU A 242 -27.38 2.40 -9.52
CA GLU A 242 -27.16 0.97 -9.80
C GLU A 242 -27.44 0.56 -11.25
N LYS A 243 -27.98 1.46 -12.08
CA LYS A 243 -28.09 1.27 -13.53
C LYS A 243 -26.80 1.62 -14.25
N ILE A 244 -25.96 2.48 -13.66
CA ILE A 244 -24.63 2.85 -14.19
C ILE A 244 -23.56 1.90 -13.66
N ALA A 245 -23.51 1.67 -12.36
CA ALA A 245 -22.57 0.70 -11.76
C ALA A 245 -23.11 0.06 -10.48
N THR A 246 -22.77 -1.21 -10.26
CA THR A 246 -23.06 -1.93 -9.01
C THR A 246 -21.79 -2.30 -8.26
N VAL A 247 -21.89 -2.35 -6.93
CA VAL A 247 -20.80 -2.78 -6.05
C VAL A 247 -21.11 -4.17 -5.50
N ALA A 248 -20.12 -5.06 -5.52
CA ALA A 248 -20.19 -6.39 -4.92
C ALA A 248 -19.11 -6.51 -3.84
N VAL A 249 -19.50 -7.05 -2.68
CA VAL A 249 -18.61 -7.36 -1.56
C VAL A 249 -18.55 -8.87 -1.42
N ALA A 250 -17.35 -9.45 -1.59
CA ALA A 250 -17.14 -10.87 -1.40
C ALA A 250 -17.01 -11.24 0.09
N GLU A 251 -17.11 -12.53 0.41
CA GLU A 251 -16.98 -13.04 1.79
C GLU A 251 -15.62 -12.73 2.43
N ASP A 252 -14.57 -12.62 1.61
CA ASP A 252 -13.23 -12.25 2.05
C ASP A 252 -13.07 -10.73 2.28
N GLY A 253 -14.13 -9.96 2.10
CA GLY A 253 -14.15 -8.50 2.25
C GLY A 253 -13.65 -7.73 1.03
N SER A 254 -13.25 -8.41 -0.05
CA SER A 254 -12.87 -7.73 -1.29
C SER A 254 -14.07 -7.06 -1.94
N VAL A 255 -13.88 -5.82 -2.42
CA VAL A 255 -14.95 -5.00 -2.99
C VAL A 255 -14.65 -4.71 -4.44
N THR A 256 -15.61 -5.03 -5.31
CA THR A 256 -15.49 -4.86 -6.77
C THR A 256 -16.66 -4.08 -7.33
N VAL A 257 -16.42 -3.34 -8.41
CA VAL A 257 -17.44 -2.57 -9.12
C VAL A 257 -17.66 -3.13 -10.51
N THR A 258 -18.90 -3.28 -10.93
CA THR A 258 -19.29 -3.66 -12.30
C THR A 258 -20.00 -2.50 -12.98
N GLY A 259 -19.45 -2.02 -14.11
CA GLY A 259 -20.10 -1.04 -14.97
C GLY A 259 -21.22 -1.68 -15.80
N LYS A 260 -22.37 -1.01 -15.87
CA LYS A 260 -23.57 -1.46 -16.59
C LYS A 260 -24.01 -0.50 -17.71
N ALA A 261 -23.78 0.80 -17.56
CA ALA A 261 -24.06 1.80 -18.57
C ALA A 261 -23.06 2.94 -18.48
N ALA A 262 -22.81 3.66 -19.59
CA ALA A 262 -21.97 4.84 -19.56
C ALA A 262 -22.56 5.94 -18.67
N GLY A 263 -21.70 6.63 -17.92
CA GLY A 263 -22.08 7.73 -17.04
C GLY A 263 -21.18 7.85 -15.82
N SER A 264 -21.31 8.95 -15.09
CA SER A 264 -20.60 9.15 -13.83
C SER A 264 -21.46 8.68 -12.66
N VAL A 265 -20.83 8.03 -11.68
CA VAL A 265 -21.48 7.54 -10.47
C VAL A 265 -20.61 7.81 -9.25
N THR A 266 -21.24 8.21 -8.16
CA THR A 266 -20.61 8.27 -6.84
C THR A 266 -20.88 6.97 -6.09
N LEU A 267 -19.81 6.32 -5.62
CA LEU A 267 -19.87 5.14 -4.76
C LEU A 267 -19.58 5.59 -3.32
N THR A 268 -20.39 5.16 -2.37
CA THR A 268 -20.30 5.60 -0.98
C THR A 268 -19.99 4.42 -0.07
N ALA A 269 -18.88 4.51 0.64
CA ALA A 269 -18.52 3.66 1.76
C ALA A 269 -19.11 4.24 3.06
N THR A 270 -19.82 3.42 3.83
CA THR A 270 -20.40 3.79 5.14
C THR A 270 -19.81 2.90 6.22
N ALA A 271 -19.24 3.50 7.25
CA ALA A 271 -18.69 2.74 8.39
C ALA A 271 -19.82 2.08 9.19
N ASN A 272 -19.70 0.79 9.50
CA ASN A 272 -20.73 0.08 10.25
C ASN A 272 -20.70 0.43 11.75
N ALA A 273 -19.53 0.80 12.30
CA ALA A 273 -19.41 1.35 13.65
C ALA A 273 -20.18 2.67 13.86
N ASP A 274 -20.30 3.51 12.83
CA ASP A 274 -21.05 4.78 12.88
C ASP A 274 -21.57 5.12 11.48
N LYS A 275 -22.88 4.94 11.28
CA LYS A 275 -23.55 5.15 9.99
C LYS A 275 -23.58 6.62 9.53
N THR A 276 -23.19 7.57 10.38
CA THR A 276 -23.04 8.98 9.99
C THR A 276 -21.69 9.26 9.32
N LYS A 277 -20.74 8.31 9.38
CA LYS A 277 -19.41 8.46 8.80
C LYS A 277 -19.35 7.75 7.46
N THR A 278 -19.11 8.54 6.42
CA THR A 278 -19.05 8.07 5.03
C THR A 278 -17.81 8.58 4.31
N ALA A 279 -17.30 7.81 3.35
CA ALA A 279 -16.31 8.24 2.38
C ALA A 279 -16.83 7.94 0.96
N THR A 280 -16.48 8.78 -0.01
CA THR A 280 -17.01 8.67 -1.37
C THR A 280 -15.90 8.50 -2.40
N VAL A 281 -16.17 7.72 -3.43
CA VAL A 281 -15.34 7.56 -4.63
C VAL A 281 -16.18 7.98 -5.83
N GLN A 282 -15.65 8.88 -6.66
CA GLN A 282 -16.26 9.17 -7.96
C GLN A 282 -15.70 8.22 -9.00
N LEU A 283 -16.58 7.63 -9.80
CA LEU A 283 -16.23 6.69 -10.84
C LEU A 283 -16.90 7.09 -12.14
N THR A 284 -16.15 7.09 -13.24
CA THR A 284 -16.72 7.23 -14.58
C THR A 284 -16.84 5.85 -15.21
N VAL A 285 -18.04 5.46 -15.63
CA VAL A 285 -18.25 4.27 -16.46
C VAL A 285 -18.26 4.71 -17.92
N ALA A 286 -17.37 4.14 -18.72
CA ALA A 286 -17.36 4.35 -20.17
C ALA A 286 -18.01 3.15 -20.88
N ASP A 287 -18.77 3.45 -21.93
CA ASP A 287 -19.20 2.44 -22.89
C ASP A 287 -18.15 2.34 -24.00
N PRO A 288 -17.42 1.21 -24.11
CA PRO A 288 -16.42 1.04 -25.16
C PRO A 288 -17.03 1.09 -26.58
N ALA A 289 -18.33 0.81 -26.75
CA ALA A 289 -19.03 0.84 -28.03
C ALA A 289 -19.45 2.24 -28.49
N SER A 290 -19.45 3.24 -27.59
CA SER A 290 -19.94 4.59 -27.88
C SER A 290 -18.88 5.54 -28.48
N GLN A 291 -17.64 5.07 -28.69
CA GLN A 291 -16.64 5.85 -29.42
C GLN A 291 -16.64 5.43 -30.90
N THR A 292 -17.00 6.38 -31.76
CA THR A 292 -17.02 6.22 -33.21
C THR A 292 -15.65 5.84 -33.73
N ILE A 293 -15.56 4.63 -34.30
CA ILE A 293 -14.50 4.28 -35.22
C ILE A 293 -14.78 5.07 -36.51
N GLU A 294 -13.98 6.08 -36.81
CA GLU A 294 -13.72 6.44 -38.21
C GLU A 294 -12.90 5.30 -38.81
N ALA A 295 -13.59 4.23 -39.16
CA ALA A 295 -13.04 3.24 -40.05
C ALA A 295 -13.01 3.92 -41.41
N ALA A 296 -11.83 4.02 -42.03
CA ALA A 296 -11.78 3.89 -43.47
C ALA A 296 -12.43 2.53 -43.79
N LYS A 297 -13.75 2.55 -44.04
CA LYS A 297 -14.62 1.38 -44.26
C LYS A 297 -14.39 0.76 -45.64
N ALA A 298 -13.20 0.25 -45.88
CA ALA A 298 -12.93 -0.72 -46.93
C ALA A 298 -11.74 -1.54 -46.43
N ASP A 299 -11.83 -2.74 -45.85
CA ASP A 299 -12.72 -3.84 -46.12
C ASP A 299 -12.69 -4.83 -44.95
N LEU A 300 -13.38 -4.55 -43.83
CA LEU A 300 -13.60 -5.58 -42.81
C LEU A 300 -14.88 -6.41 -43.08
N LYS A 301 -15.00 -7.01 -44.28
CA LYS A 301 -15.94 -8.13 -44.59
C LYS A 301 -15.58 -9.54 -44.05
N LYS A 302 -16.25 -9.97 -42.98
CA LYS A 302 -16.73 -11.34 -42.61
C LYS A 302 -15.95 -12.65 -42.91
N ASP A 303 -14.85 -12.70 -43.66
CA ASP A 303 -14.05 -13.90 -43.97
C ASP A 303 -12.55 -13.53 -44.06
N HIS A 304 -12.00 -12.78 -43.08
CA HIS A 304 -10.66 -12.17 -43.21
C HIS A 304 -9.52 -13.16 -43.03
N THR A 305 -9.33 -14.00 -44.04
CA THR A 305 -8.20 -14.88 -44.16
C THR A 305 -6.92 -14.11 -44.44
N SER A 306 -5.92 -14.44 -43.62
CA SER A 306 -4.49 -14.39 -43.90
C SER A 306 -4.09 -14.87 -45.31
N ALA A 307 -2.84 -14.54 -45.70
CA ALA A 307 -1.91 -15.34 -46.55
C ALA A 307 -1.45 -14.78 -47.92
N ASP A 308 -1.67 -13.49 -48.26
CA ASP A 308 -1.27 -12.94 -49.58
C ASP A 308 -0.28 -11.74 -49.59
N GLY A 309 0.23 -11.30 -48.43
CA GLY A 309 1.38 -10.37 -48.38
C GLY A 309 1.08 -8.88 -48.51
N SER A 310 -0.16 -8.44 -48.28
CA SER A 310 -0.52 -7.01 -48.21
C SER A 310 -0.93 -6.61 -46.79
N ASN A 311 0.06 -6.26 -45.98
CA ASN A 311 -0.10 -5.70 -44.64
C ASN A 311 -0.94 -4.40 -44.69
N THR A 312 -2.18 -4.45 -44.20
CA THR A 312 -3.07 -3.27 -44.20
C THR A 312 -2.87 -2.45 -42.93
N ALA A 313 -2.53 -1.18 -43.11
CA ALA A 313 -2.49 -0.18 -42.06
C ALA A 313 -3.91 0.10 -41.55
N ILE A 314 -4.15 -0.11 -40.25
CA ILE A 314 -5.44 0.20 -39.61
C ILE A 314 -5.25 1.12 -38.39
N LYS A 315 -6.31 1.85 -38.08
CA LYS A 315 -6.43 2.70 -36.90
C LYS A 315 -7.53 2.14 -36.00
N VAL A 316 -7.23 1.92 -34.73
CA VAL A 316 -8.16 1.43 -33.72
C VAL A 316 -8.13 2.37 -32.53
N LYS A 317 -9.26 3.01 -32.23
CA LYS A 317 -9.42 3.76 -30.98
C LYS A 317 -10.15 2.87 -29.97
N GLY A 318 -9.64 2.79 -28.76
CA GLY A 318 -10.16 1.88 -27.75
C GLY A 318 -9.55 2.11 -26.37
N TYR A 319 -9.87 1.21 -25.44
CA TYR A 319 -9.31 1.24 -24.09
C TYR A 319 -8.43 0.04 -23.84
N ILE A 320 -7.33 0.27 -23.13
CA ILE A 320 -6.40 -0.80 -22.79
C ILE A 320 -7.01 -1.67 -21.71
N THR A 321 -7.25 -2.93 -22.04
CA THR A 321 -7.91 -3.89 -21.17
C THR A 321 -6.93 -4.70 -20.35
N LYS A 322 -5.74 -4.94 -20.89
CA LYS A 322 -4.69 -5.70 -20.20
C LYS A 322 -3.32 -5.32 -20.69
N VAL A 323 -2.40 -4.99 -19.79
CA VAL A 323 -0.97 -4.86 -20.14
C VAL A 323 -0.31 -6.23 -19.99
N VAL A 324 0.15 -6.81 -21.10
CA VAL A 324 0.78 -8.13 -21.12
C VAL A 324 2.27 -8.03 -20.83
N ASN A 325 2.94 -7.04 -21.40
CA ASN A 325 4.35 -6.80 -21.13
C ASN A 325 4.69 -5.31 -21.28
N SER A 326 4.86 -4.62 -20.15
CA SER A 326 5.18 -3.19 -20.10
C SER A 326 6.49 -2.81 -20.78
N LYS A 327 7.47 -3.74 -20.79
CA LYS A 327 8.79 -3.54 -21.40
C LYS A 327 8.72 -3.53 -22.93
N TYR A 328 7.89 -4.40 -23.53
CA TYR A 328 7.77 -4.53 -24.98
C TYR A 328 6.61 -3.73 -25.58
N GLY A 329 5.76 -3.14 -24.73
CA GLY A 329 4.65 -2.37 -25.26
C GLY A 329 3.44 -3.23 -25.65
N ASN A 330 3.32 -4.42 -25.06
CA ASN A 330 2.30 -5.40 -25.45
C ASN A 330 1.07 -5.28 -24.57
N PHE A 331 -0.09 -5.09 -25.18
CA PHE A 331 -1.35 -4.95 -24.46
C PHE A 331 -2.55 -5.37 -25.29
N TYR A 332 -3.66 -5.64 -24.63
CA TYR A 332 -4.96 -5.79 -25.28
C TYR A 332 -5.71 -4.46 -25.27
N LEU A 333 -6.35 -4.16 -26.39
CA LEU A 333 -7.21 -3.02 -26.61
C LEU A 333 -8.62 -3.53 -26.87
N ASN A 334 -9.62 -3.01 -26.17
CA ASN A 334 -11.01 -3.26 -26.57
C ASN A 334 -11.38 -2.33 -27.72
N ASP A 335 -11.88 -2.87 -28.82
CA ASP A 335 -12.53 -2.08 -29.86
C ASP A 335 -14.01 -1.83 -29.55
N ALA A 336 -14.71 -1.12 -30.45
CA ALA A 336 -16.13 -0.79 -30.29
C ALA A 336 -17.05 -2.02 -30.28
N ASP A 337 -16.58 -3.20 -30.69
CA ASP A 337 -17.37 -4.45 -30.70
C ASP A 337 -17.13 -5.30 -29.45
N GLY A 338 -16.29 -4.84 -28.51
CA GLY A 338 -15.96 -5.58 -27.30
C GLY A 338 -14.99 -6.75 -27.53
N LYS A 339 -14.33 -6.80 -28.69
CA LYS A 339 -13.32 -7.81 -29.00
C LYS A 339 -11.93 -7.26 -28.67
N GLY A 340 -11.12 -8.10 -28.03
CA GLY A 340 -9.73 -7.76 -27.71
C GLY A 340 -8.87 -7.75 -28.98
N VAL A 341 -8.29 -6.61 -29.32
CA VAL A 341 -7.20 -6.46 -30.29
C VAL A 341 -5.89 -6.54 -29.55
N TYR A 342 -5.00 -7.46 -29.95
CA TYR A 342 -3.68 -7.55 -29.35
C TYR A 342 -2.73 -6.58 -30.04
N VAL A 343 -2.10 -5.70 -29.28
CA VAL A 343 -1.09 -4.77 -29.78
C VAL A 343 0.28 -5.30 -29.39
N TYR A 344 1.14 -5.51 -30.38
CA TYR A 344 2.48 -6.06 -30.20
C TYR A 344 3.57 -5.04 -30.54
N GLY A 345 4.54 -4.90 -29.64
CA GLY A 345 5.83 -4.32 -29.97
C GLY A 345 5.85 -2.81 -30.15
N THR A 346 5.05 -2.05 -29.39
CA THR A 346 5.09 -0.58 -29.44
C THR A 346 6.42 0.00 -28.93
N ASN A 347 7.21 -0.78 -28.18
CA ASN A 347 8.54 -0.41 -27.62
C ASN A 347 8.56 0.91 -26.81
N LEU A 348 7.40 1.43 -26.41
CA LEU A 348 7.27 2.76 -25.83
C LEU A 348 7.83 2.89 -24.40
N GLY A 349 8.11 1.79 -23.71
CA GLY A 349 8.22 1.82 -22.25
C GLY A 349 6.89 2.31 -21.67
N LEU A 350 6.00 1.38 -21.30
CA LEU A 350 4.57 1.67 -21.05
C LEU A 350 4.25 2.47 -19.77
N ASP A 351 5.18 3.25 -19.23
CA ASP A 351 4.92 4.06 -18.03
C ASP A 351 3.79 5.10 -18.26
N LEU A 352 3.49 5.44 -19.52
CA LEU A 352 2.42 6.34 -19.94
C LEU A 352 1.12 5.65 -20.38
N VAL A 353 1.10 4.32 -20.46
CA VAL A 353 0.04 3.54 -21.11
C VAL A 353 -0.42 2.43 -20.16
N LYS A 354 -1.55 2.66 -19.49
CA LYS A 354 -2.05 1.85 -18.37
C LYS A 354 -3.37 1.19 -18.72
N GLU A 355 -3.71 0.08 -18.05
CA GLU A 355 -5.05 -0.49 -18.13
C GLU A 355 -6.09 0.61 -17.80
N GLY A 356 -7.14 0.70 -18.62
CA GLY A 356 -8.14 1.76 -18.57
C GLY A 356 -7.83 3.01 -19.38
N ALA A 357 -6.60 3.18 -19.90
CA ALA A 357 -6.28 4.33 -20.76
C ALA A 357 -7.02 4.27 -22.10
N SER A 358 -7.63 5.39 -22.48
CA SER A 358 -8.15 5.66 -23.84
C SER A 358 -6.96 5.95 -24.75
N VAL A 359 -6.82 5.16 -25.81
CA VAL A 359 -5.76 5.33 -26.80
C VAL A 359 -6.28 5.14 -28.21
N GLU A 360 -5.65 5.83 -29.14
CA GLU A 360 -5.70 5.49 -30.55
C GLU A 360 -4.42 4.75 -30.91
N VAL A 361 -4.55 3.59 -31.55
CA VAL A 361 -3.43 2.78 -32.02
C VAL A 361 -3.49 2.71 -33.54
N ARG A 362 -2.38 3.03 -34.19
CA ARG A 362 -2.22 2.86 -35.64
C ARG A 362 -1.16 1.80 -35.87
N GLY A 363 -1.47 0.79 -36.66
CA GLY A 363 -0.52 -0.30 -36.88
C GLY A 363 -0.90 -1.16 -38.07
N ILE A 364 -0.05 -2.13 -38.36
CA ILE A 364 -0.28 -3.12 -39.40
C ILE A 364 -1.09 -4.26 -38.81
N ALA A 365 -2.25 -4.55 -39.41
CA ALA A 365 -3.07 -5.69 -39.01
C ALA A 365 -2.47 -7.01 -39.50
N THR A 366 -2.26 -7.93 -38.56
CA THR A 366 -1.89 -9.34 -38.80
C THR A 366 -2.91 -10.27 -38.14
N LEU A 367 -2.93 -11.53 -38.57
CA LEU A 367 -3.71 -12.59 -37.93
C LEU A 367 -2.75 -13.56 -37.25
N ASP A 368 -2.79 -13.61 -35.93
CA ASP A 368 -2.02 -14.56 -35.13
C ASP A 368 -2.93 -15.68 -34.62
N THR A 369 -2.44 -16.91 -34.67
CA THR A 369 -3.23 -18.10 -34.28
C THR A 369 -3.46 -18.19 -32.76
N SER A 370 -2.71 -17.44 -31.96
CA SER A 370 -2.82 -17.39 -30.49
C SER A 370 -3.69 -16.22 -30.01
N TYR A 371 -3.71 -15.10 -30.75
CA TYR A 371 -4.34 -13.85 -30.30
C TYR A 371 -5.49 -13.34 -31.17
N GLY A 372 -5.68 -13.89 -32.37
CA GLY A 372 -6.65 -13.37 -33.33
C GLY A 372 -6.09 -12.15 -34.05
N LEU A 373 -6.84 -11.04 -34.04
CA LEU A 373 -6.39 -9.79 -34.67
C LEU A 373 -5.24 -9.18 -33.84
N GLU A 374 -4.09 -9.03 -34.49
CA GLU A 374 -2.88 -8.45 -33.93
C GLU A 374 -2.50 -7.17 -34.68
N LEU A 375 -2.02 -6.17 -33.96
CA LEU A 375 -1.39 -4.97 -34.52
C LEU A 375 0.11 -5.03 -34.28
N VAL A 376 0.89 -5.08 -35.35
CA VAL A 376 2.35 -4.96 -35.33
C VAL A 376 2.77 -3.61 -35.89
N ASP A 377 4.01 -3.19 -35.59
CA ASP A 377 4.55 -1.87 -35.98
C ASP A 377 3.59 -0.73 -35.57
N ALA A 378 3.13 -0.81 -34.32
CA ALA A 378 2.03 -0.01 -33.83
C ALA A 378 2.51 1.27 -33.11
N GLU A 379 1.91 2.40 -33.46
CA GLU A 379 2.06 3.69 -32.82
C GLU A 379 0.85 4.00 -31.93
N VAL A 380 1.08 4.54 -30.73
CA VAL A 380 0.03 4.84 -29.75
C VAL A 380 -0.10 6.34 -29.54
N PHE A 381 -1.33 6.83 -29.59
CA PHE A 381 -1.73 8.21 -29.43
C PHE A 381 -2.68 8.29 -28.23
N THR A 382 -2.48 9.29 -27.38
CA THR A 382 -3.37 9.57 -26.23
C THR A 382 -4.24 10.79 -26.55
N ASP A 383 -5.38 10.95 -25.87
CA ASP A 383 -6.33 12.05 -26.08
C ASP A 383 -5.73 13.47 -25.84
N ALA A 384 -4.46 13.59 -25.43
CA ALA A 384 -3.74 14.86 -25.29
C ALA A 384 -3.02 15.34 -26.59
N ASP A 385 -3.31 14.75 -27.76
CA ASP A 385 -2.74 15.09 -29.07
C ASP A 385 -1.20 15.17 -29.09
N LYS A 386 -0.54 14.30 -28.31
CA LYS A 386 0.91 14.09 -28.40
C LYS A 386 1.16 12.69 -28.93
N THR A 387 1.74 12.61 -30.13
CA THR A 387 2.37 11.40 -30.67
C THR A 387 3.36 10.86 -29.63
N VAL A 388 3.11 9.65 -29.12
CA VAL A 388 4.11 8.93 -28.35
C VAL A 388 4.81 8.00 -29.33
N THR A 389 5.69 8.55 -30.18
CA THR A 389 6.46 7.74 -31.14
C THR A 389 7.67 7.12 -30.46
N SER A 390 7.91 5.82 -30.68
CA SER A 390 9.26 5.25 -30.55
C SER A 390 9.61 4.46 -31.80
N SER A 391 10.88 4.55 -32.22
CA SER A 391 11.40 3.92 -33.44
C SER A 391 11.42 2.39 -33.34
N ALA A 392 10.93 1.72 -34.39
CA ALA A 392 10.84 0.26 -34.52
C ALA A 392 12.16 -0.49 -34.22
N PRO A 393 12.08 -1.73 -33.68
CA PRO A 393 13.23 -2.63 -33.68
C PRO A 393 13.46 -3.16 -35.10
N ALA A 394 14.68 -3.00 -35.60
CA ALA A 394 15.11 -3.60 -36.85
C ALA A 394 15.05 -5.13 -36.74
N THR A 395 14.03 -5.74 -37.34
CA THR A 395 14.14 -6.94 -38.22
C THR A 395 12.74 -7.45 -38.61
N TYR A 396 11.97 -6.66 -39.34
CA TYR A 396 11.20 -7.18 -40.47
C TYR A 396 11.49 -6.23 -41.64
N SER A 397 12.23 -6.75 -42.61
CA SER A 397 12.67 -6.03 -43.78
C SER A 397 11.46 -5.54 -44.58
N THR A 398 11.52 -4.26 -44.99
CA THR A 398 10.66 -3.54 -45.93
C THR A 398 9.19 -3.37 -45.55
N ALA A 399 8.91 -2.48 -44.60
CA ALA A 399 7.65 -1.72 -44.57
C ALA A 399 7.98 -0.23 -44.70
N THR A 400 7.42 0.40 -45.73
CA THR A 400 7.44 1.85 -45.95
C THR A 400 6.88 2.52 -44.71
N SER A 401 7.59 3.51 -44.14
CA SER A 401 7.10 4.30 -43.01
C SER A 401 5.67 4.78 -43.27
N PHE A 402 4.77 4.67 -42.29
CA PHE A 402 3.35 5.03 -42.36
C PHE A 402 3.09 6.43 -42.99
N ASN A 403 4.04 7.36 -42.86
CA ASN A 403 4.01 8.69 -43.48
C ASN A 403 3.91 8.68 -45.03
N ALA A 404 4.15 7.55 -45.70
CA ALA A 404 4.05 7.42 -47.16
C ALA A 404 2.70 6.87 -47.67
N LEU A 405 1.84 6.36 -46.77
CA LEU A 405 0.48 5.95 -47.11
C LEU A 405 -0.41 7.18 -46.95
N GLY A 406 -0.65 7.90 -48.05
CA GLY A 406 -1.55 9.05 -48.05
C GLY A 406 -2.96 8.63 -47.60
N PHE A 407 -3.40 9.13 -46.45
CA PHE A 407 -4.81 9.09 -46.09
C PHE A 407 -5.54 10.06 -47.03
N VAL A 408 -6.44 9.52 -47.86
CA VAL A 408 -7.34 10.36 -48.65
C VAL A 408 -8.40 10.88 -47.71
N ASP A 409 -8.33 12.17 -47.39
CA ASP A 409 -9.41 12.90 -46.74
C ASP A 409 -10.59 12.98 -47.72
N ALA A 410 -11.62 12.18 -47.48
CA ALA A 410 -12.87 12.27 -48.23
C ALA A 410 -13.77 13.28 -47.51
N GLY A 411 -13.51 14.57 -47.76
CA GLY A 411 -14.46 15.63 -47.43
C GLY A 411 -15.73 15.51 -48.26
N ASP A 412 -16.82 15.10 -47.62
CA ASP A 412 -18.07 15.87 -47.39
C ASP A 412 -19.14 14.96 -46.76
#